data_AF-A0A9X2BFD1-F1
#
_entry.id   AF-A0A9X2BFD1-F1
#
_cell.length_a   1.000
_cell.length_b   1.000
_cell.length_c   1.000
_cell.angle_alpha   90.00
_cell.angle_beta   90.00
_cell.angle_gamma   90.00
#
_symmetry.space_group_name_H-M   'P 1'
#
loop_
_entity.id
_entity.type
_entity.pdbx_description
1 polymer ?
#
loop_
_entity_poly.entity_id
_entity_poly.type
_entity_poly.pdbx_seq_one_letter_code
_entity_poly.pdbx_strand_id
1 'polypeptide(L)'
;MITGLLLLLLAGAGIAGFIKKHIFRIKDPDLEDYMDQLKAQTWYQELADDPRSCGLIASFEQNAPLKDVYYVQQLLRNDGSKEGFIRYIREKTQ
;
A
#
# COMPACT_ATOMS: atom_id res chain seq x y z
N MET A 1 -16.10 -11.52 20.72
CA MET A 1 -15.95 -10.47 19.68
C MET A 1 -14.64 -10.73 18.91
N ILE A 2 -14.60 -11.79 18.11
CA ILE A 2 -13.42 -12.21 17.30
C ILE A 2 -13.82 -12.36 15.82
N THR A 3 -15.11 -12.22 15.53
CA THR A 3 -15.73 -12.55 14.24
C THR A 3 -15.43 -11.55 13.14
N GLY A 4 -15.11 -10.29 13.47
CA GLY A 4 -14.80 -9.26 12.47
C GLY A 4 -13.40 -9.38 11.86
N LEU A 5 -12.40 -9.78 12.66
CA LEU A 5 -11.00 -9.89 12.22
C LEU A 5 -10.79 -11.09 11.28
N LEU A 6 -11.53 -12.17 11.49
CA LEU A 6 -11.42 -13.40 10.68
C LEU A 6 -11.99 -13.21 9.26
N LEU A 7 -13.03 -12.38 9.10
CA LEU A 7 -13.63 -12.09 7.78
C LEU A 7 -12.69 -11.26 6.89
N LEU A 8 -11.88 -10.37 7.47
CA LEU A 8 -10.88 -9.59 6.73
C LEU A 8 -9.78 -10.49 6.15
N LEU A 9 -9.38 -11.53 6.90
CA LEU A 9 -8.33 -12.48 6.48
C LEU A 9 -8.78 -13.41 5.35
N LEU A 10 -10.07 -13.80 5.29
CA LEU A 10 -10.57 -14.66 4.21
C LEU A 10 -10.83 -13.90 2.89
N ALA A 11 -11.15 -12.61 2.94
CA ALA A 11 -11.37 -11.81 1.73
C ALA A 11 -10.07 -11.51 0.95
N GLY A 12 -8.93 -11.39 1.64
CA GLY A 12 -7.63 -11.12 1.01
C GLY A 12 -7.08 -12.28 0.16
N ALA A 13 -7.42 -13.52 0.49
CA ALA A 13 -6.91 -14.70 -0.21
C ALA A 13 -7.51 -14.89 -1.62
N GLY A 14 -8.71 -14.36 -1.87
CA GLY A 14 -9.42 -14.49 -3.15
C GLY A 14 -8.87 -13.57 -4.26
N ILE A 15 -8.33 -12.41 -3.90
CA ILE A 15 -7.94 -11.37 -4.86
C ILE A 15 -6.52 -11.60 -5.40
N ALA A 16 -5.60 -12.12 -4.57
CA ALA A 16 -4.20 -12.36 -4.94
C ALA A 16 -4.04 -13.37 -6.10
N GLY A 17 -4.95 -14.35 -6.22
CA GLY A 17 -4.92 -15.34 -7.30
C GLY A 17 -5.34 -14.80 -8.67
N PHE A 18 -6.21 -13.79 -8.69
CA PHE A 18 -6.74 -13.22 -9.93
C PHE A 18 -5.76 -12.22 -10.57
N ILE A 19 -5.07 -11.46 -9.73
CA ILE A 19 -4.06 -10.48 -10.15
C ILE A 19 -2.84 -11.17 -10.80
N LYS A 20 -2.41 -12.32 -10.26
CA LYS A 20 -1.18 -13.01 -10.69
C LYS A 20 -1.18 -13.45 -12.16
N LYS A 21 -2.35 -13.72 -12.75
CA LYS A 21 -2.45 -14.22 -14.14
C LYS A 21 -2.45 -13.11 -15.19
N HIS A 22 -2.75 -11.86 -14.82
CA HIS A 22 -2.80 -10.75 -15.79
C HIS A 22 -1.48 -9.95 -15.91
N ILE A 23 -0.65 -9.95 -14.85
CA ILE A 23 0.56 -9.11 -14.72
C ILE A 23 1.83 -9.75 -15.35
N PHE A 24 1.79 -11.03 -15.74
CA PHE A 24 2.98 -11.74 -16.24
C PHE A 24 3.42 -11.36 -17.68
N ARG A 25 3.05 -10.18 -18.17
CA ARG A 25 3.47 -9.66 -19.48
C ARG A 25 4.44 -8.51 -19.26
N ILE A 26 5.71 -8.91 -19.05
CA ILE A 26 6.95 -8.12 -19.10
C ILE A 26 6.72 -6.73 -19.71
N LYS A 27 6.62 -5.72 -18.85
CA LYS A 27 6.63 -4.30 -19.20
C LYS A 27 7.49 -3.59 -18.17
N ASP A 28 8.18 -2.54 -18.61
CA ASP A 28 8.98 -1.63 -17.80
C ASP A 28 8.39 -1.35 -16.40
N PRO A 29 9.23 -1.07 -15.39
CA PRO A 29 8.76 -0.78 -14.03
C PRO A 29 7.93 0.50 -14.04
N ASP A 30 6.64 0.35 -14.28
CA ASP A 30 5.70 1.44 -14.36
C ASP A 30 5.31 1.84 -12.93
N LEU A 31 5.48 3.13 -12.63
CA LEU A 31 5.13 3.67 -11.31
C LEU A 31 3.68 3.36 -10.98
N GLU A 32 2.79 3.43 -11.97
CA GLU A 32 1.36 3.19 -11.78
C GLU A 32 1.11 1.75 -11.31
N ASP A 33 1.81 0.76 -11.89
CA ASP A 33 1.66 -0.65 -11.49
C ASP A 33 2.11 -0.89 -10.03
N TYR A 34 3.25 -0.31 -9.63
CA TYR A 34 3.70 -0.40 -8.24
C TYR A 34 2.80 0.38 -7.29
N MET A 35 2.24 1.50 -7.73
CA MET A 35 1.28 2.26 -6.94
C MET A 35 -0.05 1.50 -6.78
N ASP A 36 -0.55 0.83 -7.81
CA ASP A 36 -1.72 -0.06 -7.72
C ASP A 36 -1.45 -1.20 -6.74
N GLN A 37 -0.27 -1.82 -6.81
CA GLN A 37 0.14 -2.85 -5.85
C GLN A 37 0.24 -2.32 -4.41
N LEU A 38 0.70 -1.07 -4.24
CA LEU A 38 0.79 -0.42 -2.93
C LEU A 38 -0.59 -0.09 -2.37
N LYS A 39 -1.48 0.46 -3.21
CA LYS A 39 -2.87 0.78 -2.86
C LYS A 39 -3.70 -0.46 -2.56
N ALA A 40 -3.34 -1.61 -3.13
CA ALA A 40 -3.94 -2.90 -2.81
C ALA A 40 -3.49 -3.47 -1.45
N GLN A 41 -2.45 -2.90 -0.81
CA GLN A 41 -2.01 -3.36 0.51
C GLN A 41 -2.98 -2.88 1.59
N THR A 42 -3.42 -3.81 2.45
CA THR A 42 -4.32 -3.51 3.57
C THR A 42 -3.81 -2.39 4.46
N TRP A 43 -2.52 -2.42 4.82
CA TRP A 43 -1.92 -1.39 5.68
C TRP A 43 -1.92 0.00 5.05
N TYR A 44 -1.85 0.09 3.71
CA TYR A 44 -1.88 1.37 3.01
C TYR A 44 -3.32 1.91 2.95
N GLN A 45 -4.28 1.03 2.69
CA GLN A 45 -5.71 1.37 2.75
C GLN A 45 -6.10 1.86 4.15
N GLU A 46 -5.64 1.19 5.21
CA GLU A 46 -5.89 1.64 6.59
C GLU A 46 -5.37 3.06 6.86
N LEU A 47 -4.22 3.45 6.29
CA LEU A 47 -3.69 4.82 6.42
C LEU A 47 -4.45 5.82 5.53
N ALA A 48 -4.90 5.39 4.36
CA ALA A 48 -5.65 6.22 3.42
C ALA A 48 -7.08 6.50 3.93
N ASP A 49 -7.69 5.54 4.62
CA ASP A 49 -9.04 5.63 5.18
C ASP A 49 -9.08 6.35 6.54
N ASP A 50 -7.95 6.43 7.24
CA ASP A 50 -7.88 7.17 8.51
C ASP A 50 -7.93 8.69 8.24
N PRO A 51 -8.89 9.43 8.84
CA PRO A 51 -9.12 10.84 8.55
C PRO A 51 -7.98 11.76 8.99
N ARG A 52 -7.05 11.29 9.84
CA ARG A 52 -5.89 12.07 10.28
C ARG A 52 -4.73 11.94 9.29
N SER A 53 -4.58 10.78 8.66
CA SER A 53 -3.51 10.51 7.69
C SER A 53 -3.93 10.62 6.22
N CYS A 54 -5.22 10.56 5.89
CA CYS A 54 -5.70 10.56 4.51
C CYS A 54 -5.17 11.75 3.69
N GLY A 55 -5.15 12.96 4.27
CA GLY A 55 -4.64 14.16 3.60
C GLY A 55 -3.14 14.10 3.33
N LEU A 56 -2.37 13.49 4.23
CA LEU A 56 -0.93 13.32 4.07
C LEU A 56 -0.62 12.23 3.03
N ILE A 57 -1.37 11.12 3.05
CA ILE A 57 -1.27 10.07 2.03
C ILE A 57 -1.59 10.62 0.64
N ALA A 58 -2.71 11.34 0.48
CA ALA A 58 -3.08 11.94 -0.79
C ALA A 58 -2.03 12.96 -1.29
N SER A 59 -1.41 13.71 -0.38
CA SER A 59 -0.30 14.59 -0.71
C SER A 59 0.91 13.83 -1.23
N PHE A 60 1.25 12.69 -0.61
CA PHE A 60 2.34 11.82 -1.04
C PHE A 60 2.04 11.08 -2.34
N GLU A 61 0.80 10.74 -2.65
CA GLU A 61 0.45 10.18 -3.96
C GLU A 61 0.73 11.16 -5.11
N GLN A 62 0.59 12.46 -4.84
CA GLN A 62 0.81 13.52 -5.83
C GLN A 62 2.27 14.02 -5.85
N ASN A 63 3.04 13.73 -4.80
CA ASN A 63 4.39 14.28 -4.58
C ASN A 63 5.41 13.21 -4.17
N ALA A 64 6.63 13.62 -3.81
CA ALA A 64 7.54 12.72 -3.12
C ALA A 64 6.97 12.37 -1.73
N PRO A 65 7.14 11.12 -1.26
CA PRO A 65 8.02 10.10 -1.81
C PRO A 65 7.34 9.05 -2.73
N LEU A 66 6.02 9.03 -2.89
CA LEU A 66 5.34 7.97 -3.67
C LEU A 66 5.38 8.19 -5.19
N LYS A 67 5.92 9.31 -5.66
CA LYS A 67 6.25 9.53 -7.07
C LYS A 67 7.53 8.79 -7.53
N ASP A 68 8.30 8.24 -6.58
CA ASP A 68 9.54 7.51 -6.87
C ASP A 68 9.29 6.00 -6.96
N VAL A 69 9.52 5.44 -8.16
CA VAL A 69 9.31 4.01 -8.44
C VAL A 69 10.13 3.13 -7.50
N TYR A 70 11.38 3.49 -7.23
CA TYR A 70 12.26 2.69 -6.36
C TYR A 70 11.79 2.75 -4.92
N TYR A 71 11.30 3.90 -4.47
CA TYR A 71 10.77 4.02 -3.12
C TYR A 71 9.50 3.18 -2.94
N VAL A 72 8.56 3.25 -3.89
CA VAL A 72 7.32 2.45 -3.86
C VAL A 72 7.65 0.95 -3.91
N GLN A 73 8.59 0.55 -4.78
CA GLN A 73 9.10 -0.82 -4.82
C GLN A 73 9.71 -1.26 -3.48
N GLN A 74 10.45 -0.37 -2.82
CA GLN A 74 11.08 -0.66 -1.54
C GLN A 74 10.04 -0.84 -0.43
N LEU A 75 8.97 -0.03 -0.42
CA LEU A 75 7.84 -0.21 0.49
C LEU A 75 7.15 -1.56 0.30
N LEU A 76 7.03 -2.02 -0.94
CA LEU A 76 6.42 -3.32 -1.26
C LEU A 76 7.32 -4.52 -0.92
N ARG A 77 8.64 -4.35 -0.96
CA ARG A 77 9.60 -5.45 -0.79
C ARG A 77 10.20 -5.56 0.60
N ASN A 78 10.30 -4.45 1.33
CA ASN A 78 11.02 -4.38 2.59
C ASN A 78 10.10 -3.92 3.72
N ASP A 79 9.79 -4.86 4.62
CA ASP A 79 8.96 -4.59 5.80
C ASP A 79 9.54 -3.48 6.69
N GLY A 80 10.87 -3.34 6.81
CA GLY A 80 11.48 -2.24 7.57
C GLY A 80 11.21 -0.86 6.97
N SER A 81 11.18 -0.76 5.64
CA SER A 81 10.82 0.47 4.94
C SER A 81 9.33 0.78 5.09
N LYS A 82 8.47 -0.23 5.02
CA LYS A 82 7.03 -0.13 5.32
C LYS A 82 6.80 0.37 6.75
N GLU A 83 7.39 -0.27 7.75
CA GLU A 83 7.24 0.12 9.15
C GLU A 83 7.75 1.55 9.40
N GLY A 84 8.88 1.93 8.77
CA GLY A 84 9.41 3.28 8.82
C GLY A 84 8.45 4.33 8.23
N PHE A 85 7.80 4.00 7.11
CA PHE A 85 6.80 4.86 6.47
C PHE A 85 5.54 4.99 7.31
N ILE A 86 5.01 3.88 7.83
CA ILE A 86 3.85 3.87 8.75
C ILE A 86 4.17 4.71 9.99
N ARG A 87 5.34 4.52 10.60
CA ARG A 87 5.77 5.30 11.77
C ARG A 87 5.85 6.79 11.46
N TYR A 88 6.48 7.15 10.35
CA TYR A 88 6.59 8.54 9.92
C TYR A 88 5.21 9.20 9.76
N ILE A 89 4.26 8.53 9.12
CA ILE A 89 2.90 9.05 8.96
C ILE A 89 2.25 9.25 10.32
N ARG A 90 2.30 8.23 11.19
CA ARG A 90 1.75 8.33 12.55
C ARG A 90 2.37 9.48 13.34
N GLU A 91 3.68 9.68 13.27
CA GLU A 91 4.37 10.81 13.92
C GLU A 91 3.93 12.18 13.40
N LYS A 92 3.50 12.28 12.15
CA LYS A 92 3.05 13.54 11.52
C LYS A 92 1.56 13.81 11.69
N THR A 93 0.78 12.81 12.09
CA THR A 93 -0.68 12.88 12.19
C THR A 93 -1.19 12.72 13.63
N GLN A 94 -0.28 12.52 14.60
CA GLN A 94 -0.52 12.69 16.03
C GLN A 94 -0.58 14.17 16.41
#